data_AF-U2TB25-F1
#
_entry.id   AF-U2TB25-F1
#
_cell.length_a   1.000
_cell.length_b   1.000
_cell.length_c   1.000
_cell.angle_alpha   90.00
_cell.angle_beta   90.00
_cell.angle_gamma   90.00
#
_symmetry.space_group_name_H-M   'P 1'
#
loop_
_entity.id
_entity.type
_entity.pdbx_description
1 polymer ?
#
loop_
_entity_poly.entity_id
_entity_poly.type
_entity_poly.pdbx_seq_one_letter_code
_entity_poly.pdbx_strand_id
1 'polypeptide(L)'
;MSDVQGADIQGLADGAALGDVNLAQFERAQRVIPGGVNSPVRAFRSVGGTPRFMVSAQGPYITDAQGREYVDLVASWGPAILGHAHPAVVAAVQEAAARGLSFGASTPAETELAEAVLGRVPFVEKLRLVSTGTEATMTAIRLARGFTGRPLLIKFAGHYHGHSDGLLAEAGSGLATLSLPGSAGVTEATAAQTLVLPYNDLDAVRAAFEANGPDIAAVITEAAAANMGVVPPDAGFNAALADLAHEYGALLILDEVLTGFRVGASGFWGLDRGYTPDLVTFGKVIGGGMPLAALGGRAELMDFLAPTGPVYQAGTLSGNPVAVAAGLATLAHADQAVYDRLDAVAGTVSVAVSDALAAEGVAHRVQRAGNLFSFVFGDFAAAPRTYAEVQTQEAFRYRPFFHAMLDAGVSLPPSVFEAWFVTAAHDDTAVGRILDALPGAARAA
;
A
#
# COMPACT_ATOMS: atom_id res chain seq x y z
N MET A 1 -49.11 0.81 15.48
CA MET A 1 -49.25 -0.62 15.79
C MET A 1 -49.43 -1.35 14.47
N SER A 2 -48.80 -2.52 14.36
CA SER A 2 -48.75 -3.48 13.22
C SER A 2 -48.09 -2.98 11.93
N ASP A 3 -47.09 -3.63 11.33
CA ASP A 3 -46.36 -4.86 11.62
C ASP A 3 -44.96 -4.72 11.01
N VAL A 4 -43.93 -4.78 11.85
CA VAL A 4 -42.52 -4.91 11.44
C VAL A 4 -42.04 -6.24 12.03
N GLN A 5 -42.56 -7.34 11.51
CA GLN A 5 -42.08 -8.69 11.82
C GLN A 5 -42.29 -9.55 10.58
N GLY A 6 -41.22 -10.09 10.01
CA GLY A 6 -41.35 -11.28 9.16
C GLY A 6 -40.50 -11.40 7.90
N ALA A 7 -39.70 -10.41 7.50
CA ALA A 7 -38.81 -10.56 6.36
C ALA A 7 -37.35 -10.31 6.79
N ASP A 8 -36.49 -11.30 6.52
CA ASP A 8 -35.02 -11.26 6.60
C ASP A 8 -34.30 -11.96 7.79
N ILE A 9 -35.01 -12.87 8.47
CA ILE A 9 -34.38 -13.88 9.36
C ILE A 9 -34.03 -15.17 8.58
N GLN A 10 -34.60 -15.37 7.38
CA GLN A 10 -34.35 -16.59 6.58
C GLN A 10 -32.91 -16.69 6.04
N GLY A 11 -32.27 -15.59 5.64
CA GLY A 11 -30.86 -15.62 5.19
C GLY A 11 -29.86 -15.97 6.29
N LEU A 12 -30.07 -15.50 7.52
CA LEU A 12 -29.24 -15.85 8.68
C LEU A 12 -29.33 -17.34 9.03
N ALA A 13 -30.47 -17.97 8.73
CA ALA A 13 -30.68 -19.39 8.94
C ALA A 13 -30.03 -20.24 7.83
N ASP A 14 -29.98 -19.76 6.58
CA ASP A 14 -29.43 -20.54 5.46
C ASP A 14 -27.89 -20.67 5.49
N GLY A 15 -27.16 -19.61 5.87
CA GLY A 15 -25.69 -19.68 6.06
C GLY A 15 -25.28 -20.54 7.26
N ALA A 16 -26.04 -20.47 8.36
CA ALA A 16 -25.84 -21.31 9.54
C ALA A 16 -26.29 -22.77 9.32
N ALA A 17 -27.28 -23.01 8.44
CA ALA A 17 -27.75 -24.34 8.08
C ALA A 17 -26.76 -25.09 7.17
N LEU A 18 -25.85 -24.39 6.50
CA LEU A 18 -24.81 -24.96 5.62
C LEU A 18 -23.42 -25.09 6.28
N GLY A 19 -23.22 -24.52 7.48
CA GLY A 19 -21.96 -24.65 8.23
C GLY A 19 -20.81 -23.73 7.80
N ASP A 20 -21.01 -22.82 6.84
CA ASP A 20 -20.02 -21.80 6.43
C ASP A 20 -20.23 -20.50 7.24
N VAL A 21 -19.47 -20.37 8.33
CA VAL A 21 -19.50 -19.23 9.24
C VAL A 21 -19.05 -17.94 8.53
N ASN A 22 -18.12 -18.02 7.57
CA ASN A 22 -17.66 -16.84 6.85
C ASN A 22 -18.77 -16.25 5.97
N LEU A 23 -19.55 -17.10 5.30
CA LEU A 23 -20.70 -16.66 4.50
C LEU A 23 -21.75 -15.97 5.37
N ALA A 24 -22.11 -16.57 6.50
CA ALA A 24 -23.05 -15.98 7.44
C ALA A 24 -22.58 -14.61 7.97
N GLN A 25 -21.28 -14.45 8.28
CA GLN A 25 -20.73 -13.14 8.67
C GLN A 25 -20.77 -12.12 7.53
N PHE A 26 -20.50 -12.54 6.29
CA PHE A 26 -20.52 -11.65 5.13
C PHE A 26 -21.94 -11.16 4.83
N GLU A 27 -22.93 -12.05 4.81
CA GLU A 27 -24.35 -11.69 4.63
C GLU A 27 -24.83 -10.74 5.72
N ARG A 28 -24.45 -10.99 6.98
CA ARG A 28 -24.73 -10.08 8.09
C ARG A 28 -24.08 -8.70 7.87
N ALA A 29 -22.83 -8.66 7.42
CA ALA A 29 -22.11 -7.41 7.17
C ALA A 29 -22.71 -6.62 6.01
N GLN A 30 -23.15 -7.28 4.94
CA GLN A 30 -23.78 -6.63 3.78
C GLN A 30 -25.05 -5.84 4.11
N ARG A 31 -25.76 -6.21 5.19
CA ARG A 31 -26.95 -5.50 5.67
C ARG A 31 -26.65 -4.12 6.25
N VAL A 32 -25.42 -3.91 6.73
CA VAL A 32 -25.07 -2.72 7.55
C VAL A 32 -23.81 -1.99 7.10
N ILE A 33 -23.00 -2.59 6.23
CA ILE A 33 -21.78 -2.01 5.66
C ILE A 33 -21.89 -2.08 4.13
N PRO A 34 -21.63 -0.99 3.38
CA PRO A 34 -21.64 -1.01 1.91
C PRO A 34 -20.76 -2.13 1.34
N GLY A 35 -21.38 -3.07 0.61
CA GLY A 35 -20.68 -4.24 0.06
C GLY A 35 -20.14 -5.22 1.12
N GLY A 36 -20.54 -5.07 2.39
CA GLY A 36 -20.12 -5.90 3.51
C GLY A 36 -18.71 -5.61 4.04
N VAL A 37 -18.03 -4.54 3.58
CA VAL A 37 -16.62 -4.28 3.91
C VAL A 37 -16.30 -2.79 4.09
N ASN A 38 -15.32 -2.49 4.96
CA ASN A 38 -14.79 -1.13 5.15
C ASN A 38 -13.64 -0.76 4.18
N SER A 39 -13.24 -1.69 3.31
CA SER A 39 -12.26 -1.45 2.25
C SER A 39 -12.61 -2.34 1.05
N PRO A 40 -12.76 -1.79 -0.17
CA PRO A 40 -13.36 -2.51 -1.31
C PRO A 40 -12.69 -3.84 -1.66
N VAL A 41 -11.35 -3.90 -1.63
CA VAL A 41 -10.58 -5.10 -1.99
C VAL A 41 -10.92 -6.31 -1.10
N ARG A 42 -11.37 -6.07 0.13
CA ARG A 42 -11.75 -7.13 1.09
C ARG A 42 -13.03 -7.86 0.70
N ALA A 43 -13.83 -7.32 -0.23
CA ALA A 43 -15.05 -7.98 -0.70
C ALA A 43 -14.79 -9.12 -1.70
N PHE A 44 -13.53 -9.44 -1.99
CA PHE A 44 -13.12 -10.49 -2.94
C PHE A 44 -13.69 -10.31 -4.36
N ARG A 45 -14.15 -9.11 -4.75
CA ARG A 45 -14.77 -8.90 -6.07
C ARG A 45 -13.84 -9.29 -7.23
N SER A 46 -12.54 -9.07 -7.11
CA SER A 46 -11.54 -9.42 -8.14
C SER A 46 -11.28 -10.92 -8.27
N VAL A 47 -11.57 -11.71 -7.24
CA VAL A 47 -11.32 -13.17 -7.20
C VAL A 47 -12.60 -14.00 -7.04
N GLY A 48 -13.74 -13.37 -6.80
CA GLY A 48 -15.01 -14.02 -6.48
C GLY A 48 -14.98 -14.84 -5.17
N GLY A 49 -16.12 -15.43 -4.83
CA GLY A 49 -16.28 -16.24 -3.61
C GLY A 49 -16.56 -15.40 -2.36
N THR A 50 -16.47 -16.05 -1.20
CA THR A 50 -16.79 -15.45 0.11
C THR A 50 -15.52 -14.96 0.80
N PRO A 51 -15.45 -13.68 1.21
CA PRO A 51 -14.35 -13.18 2.03
C PRO A 51 -14.18 -13.96 3.34
N ARG A 52 -12.93 -14.12 3.79
CA ARG A 52 -12.62 -14.72 5.09
C ARG A 52 -12.62 -13.64 6.18
N PHE A 53 -13.44 -13.84 7.21
CA PHE A 53 -13.52 -12.96 8.38
C PHE A 53 -12.45 -13.37 9.39
N MET A 54 -11.31 -12.68 9.37
CA MET A 54 -10.20 -12.97 10.28
C MET A 54 -10.53 -12.59 11.72
N VAL A 55 -10.20 -13.46 12.68
CA VAL A 55 -10.48 -13.26 14.12
C VAL A 55 -9.23 -13.27 14.99
N SER A 56 -8.12 -13.86 14.52
CA SER A 56 -6.83 -13.79 15.19
C SER A 56 -5.68 -13.87 14.18
N ALA A 57 -4.49 -13.45 14.61
CA ALA A 57 -3.27 -13.51 13.82
C ALA A 57 -2.05 -13.61 14.75
N GLN A 58 -1.07 -14.45 14.40
CA GLN A 58 0.17 -14.61 15.15
C GLN A 58 1.30 -15.07 14.23
N GLY A 59 2.46 -14.40 14.30
CA GLY A 59 3.60 -14.73 13.44
C GLY A 59 3.23 -14.59 11.95
N PRO A 60 3.45 -15.61 11.11
CA PRO A 60 3.06 -15.59 9.70
C PRO A 60 1.63 -16.11 9.46
N TYR A 61 0.84 -16.37 10.51
CA TYR A 61 -0.46 -17.03 10.41
C TYR A 61 -1.63 -16.11 10.75
N ILE A 62 -2.76 -16.33 10.08
CA ILE A 62 -4.06 -15.71 10.37
C ILE A 62 -5.13 -16.81 10.49
N THR A 63 -6.11 -16.61 11.36
CA THR A 63 -7.22 -17.54 11.57
C THR A 63 -8.55 -16.87 11.32
N ASP A 64 -9.41 -17.50 10.54
CA ASP A 64 -10.75 -16.99 10.22
C ASP A 64 -11.83 -17.40 11.25
N ALA A 65 -13.04 -16.87 11.08
CA ALA A 65 -14.18 -17.13 11.94
C ALA A 65 -14.68 -18.59 11.89
N GLN A 66 -14.25 -19.38 10.89
CA GLN A 66 -14.49 -20.82 10.83
C GLN A 66 -13.48 -21.59 11.68
N GLY A 67 -12.43 -20.94 12.17
CA GLY A 67 -11.31 -21.56 12.88
C GLY A 67 -10.24 -22.12 11.95
N ARG A 68 -10.28 -21.77 10.66
CA ARG A 68 -9.27 -22.20 9.69
C ARG A 68 -8.08 -21.25 9.72
N GLU A 69 -6.88 -21.83 9.83
CA GLU A 69 -5.62 -21.10 9.83
C GLU A 69 -5.00 -21.07 8.42
N TYR A 70 -4.41 -19.92 8.06
CA TYR A 70 -3.74 -19.69 6.79
C TYR A 70 -2.34 -19.13 7.01
N VAL A 71 -1.37 -19.51 6.18
CA VAL A 71 -0.12 -18.74 6.03
C VAL A 71 -0.46 -17.43 5.30
N ASP A 72 -0.07 -16.29 5.84
CA ASP A 72 -0.49 -14.97 5.36
C ASP A 72 0.58 -14.30 4.49
N LEU A 73 0.25 -14.10 3.20
CA LEU A 73 1.04 -13.33 2.24
C LEU A 73 0.43 -11.97 1.91
N VAL A 74 -0.57 -11.52 2.69
CA VAL A 74 -1.13 -10.17 2.67
C VAL A 74 -0.46 -9.29 3.73
N ALA A 75 -0.14 -9.84 4.91
CA ALA A 75 0.55 -9.16 6.00
C ALA A 75 -0.10 -7.80 6.39
N SER A 76 -1.44 -7.77 6.43
CA SER A 76 -2.25 -6.55 6.62
C SER A 76 -2.02 -5.46 5.56
N TRP A 77 -1.70 -5.86 4.33
CA TRP A 77 -1.30 -4.99 3.21
C TRP A 77 0.06 -4.33 3.42
N GLY A 78 0.91 -4.89 4.28
CA GLY A 78 2.26 -4.40 4.53
C GLY A 78 2.66 -4.24 5.99
N PRO A 79 1.89 -3.67 6.94
CA PRO A 79 2.40 -3.30 8.27
C PRO A 79 3.06 -4.43 9.09
N ALA A 80 2.66 -5.69 8.91
CA ALA A 80 3.13 -6.82 9.71
C ALA A 80 4.55 -7.30 9.34
N ILE A 81 5.53 -6.39 9.23
CA ILE A 81 6.93 -6.70 8.87
C ILE A 81 7.56 -7.79 9.78
N LEU A 82 7.30 -7.70 11.08
CA LEU A 82 7.82 -8.65 12.09
C LEU A 82 6.93 -9.89 12.24
N GLY A 83 5.85 -9.99 11.46
CA GLY A 83 4.73 -10.90 11.72
C GLY A 83 3.66 -10.29 12.63
N HIS A 84 2.53 -10.97 12.72
CA HIS A 84 1.40 -10.57 13.54
C HIS A 84 1.67 -10.80 15.02
N ALA A 85 1.12 -9.92 15.87
CA ALA A 85 1.21 -10.01 17.33
C ALA A 85 2.64 -10.20 17.88
N HIS A 86 3.63 -9.53 17.27
CA HIS A 86 5.02 -9.58 17.75
C HIS A 86 5.09 -9.17 19.24
N PRO A 87 5.67 -9.99 20.14
CA PRO A 87 5.56 -9.78 21.59
C PRO A 87 5.99 -8.40 22.07
N ALA A 88 7.10 -7.87 21.54
CA ALA A 88 7.60 -6.55 21.93
C ALA A 88 6.67 -5.41 21.48
N VAL A 89 6.02 -5.54 20.33
CA VAL A 89 5.09 -4.53 19.80
C VAL A 89 3.78 -4.56 20.61
N VAL A 90 3.26 -5.76 20.88
CA VAL A 90 2.04 -5.93 21.70
C VAL A 90 2.26 -5.40 23.12
N ALA A 91 3.40 -5.69 23.74
CA ALA A 91 3.74 -5.18 25.07
C ALA A 91 3.78 -3.64 25.09
N ALA A 92 4.45 -3.02 24.11
CA ALA A 92 4.51 -1.56 23.99
C ALA A 92 3.11 -0.92 23.82
N VAL A 93 2.26 -1.54 23.00
CA VAL A 93 0.86 -1.12 22.80
C VAL A 93 0.05 -1.23 24.09
N GLN A 94 0.15 -2.34 24.81
CA GLN A 94 -0.56 -2.55 26.08
C GLN A 94 -0.14 -1.54 27.14
N GLU A 95 1.17 -1.29 27.26
CA GLU A 95 1.71 -0.32 28.20
C GLU A 95 1.26 1.11 27.86
N ALA A 96 1.30 1.51 26.59
CA ALA A 96 0.80 2.80 26.14
C ALA A 96 -0.70 2.95 26.41
N ALA A 97 -1.50 1.94 26.04
CA ALA A 97 -2.95 1.95 26.24
C ALA A 97 -3.34 2.04 27.72
N ALA A 98 -2.58 1.41 28.63
CA ALA A 98 -2.78 1.51 30.08
C ALA A 98 -2.58 2.94 30.63
N ARG A 99 -1.81 3.79 29.92
CA ARG A 99 -1.65 5.21 30.26
C ARG A 99 -2.68 6.13 29.61
N GLY A 100 -3.45 5.63 28.65
CA GLY A 100 -4.47 6.38 27.93
C GLY A 100 -4.35 6.21 26.41
N LEU A 101 -5.50 6.20 25.73
CA LEU A 101 -5.55 5.97 24.28
C LEU A 101 -5.18 7.20 23.45
N SER A 102 -5.44 8.40 23.97
CA SER A 102 -5.12 9.69 23.34
C SER A 102 -5.23 10.81 24.37
N PHE A 103 -4.50 11.92 24.15
CA PHE A 103 -4.46 13.06 25.07
C PHE A 103 -4.89 14.40 24.45
N GLY A 104 -4.94 14.51 23.12
CA GLY A 104 -5.17 15.80 22.45
C GLY A 104 -4.05 16.84 22.69
N ALA A 105 -2.87 16.37 23.10
CA ALA A 105 -1.69 17.16 23.40
C ALA A 105 -0.43 16.36 23.03
N SER A 106 0.69 17.06 22.82
CA SER A 106 1.96 16.43 22.45
C SER A 106 2.53 15.53 23.54
N THR A 107 3.24 14.50 23.12
CA THR A 107 3.92 13.50 23.94
C THR A 107 5.39 13.40 23.54
N PRO A 108 6.31 13.07 24.46
CA PRO A 108 7.73 12.88 24.14
C PRO A 108 7.98 11.82 23.05
N ALA A 109 7.19 10.75 23.06
CA ALA A 109 7.34 9.63 22.14
C ALA A 109 7.08 10.01 20.66
N GLU A 110 6.30 11.07 20.39
CA GLU A 110 6.13 11.58 19.03
C GLU A 110 7.46 12.08 18.45
N THR A 111 8.26 12.78 19.27
CA THR A 111 9.60 13.23 18.89
C THR A 111 10.54 12.04 18.71
N GLU A 112 10.51 11.05 19.61
CA GLU A 112 11.34 9.85 19.50
C GLU A 112 11.07 9.08 18.19
N LEU A 113 9.79 8.93 17.81
CA LEU A 113 9.43 8.29 16.54
C LEU A 113 9.92 9.11 15.35
N ALA A 114 9.80 10.44 15.42
CA ALA A 114 10.31 11.30 14.38
C ALA A 114 11.83 11.15 14.21
N GLU A 115 12.59 11.19 15.31
CA GLU A 115 14.05 11.00 15.32
C GLU A 115 14.45 9.62 14.78
N ALA A 116 13.71 8.56 15.12
CA ALA A 116 13.94 7.22 14.59
C ALA A 116 13.77 7.15 13.06
N VAL A 117 12.81 7.87 12.50
CA VAL A 117 12.61 7.99 11.05
C VAL A 117 13.75 8.78 10.40
N LEU A 118 14.09 9.94 10.95
CA LEU A 118 15.20 10.79 10.47
C LEU A 118 16.53 10.03 10.45
N GLY A 119 16.81 9.23 11.48
CA GLY A 119 18.02 8.40 11.55
C GLY A 119 18.11 7.32 10.46
N ARG A 120 16.96 6.90 9.90
CA ARG A 120 16.88 5.92 8.81
C ARG A 120 16.86 6.58 7.42
N VAL A 121 16.36 7.81 7.31
CA VAL A 121 16.14 8.51 6.03
C VAL A 121 16.77 9.91 6.10
N PRO A 122 18.08 10.04 5.83
CA PRO A 122 18.86 11.23 6.20
C PRO A 122 18.52 12.51 5.41
N PHE A 123 17.79 12.42 4.29
CA PHE A 123 17.33 13.61 3.58
C PHE A 123 16.06 14.24 4.21
N VAL A 124 15.38 13.51 5.10
CA VAL A 124 14.25 14.05 5.86
C VAL A 124 14.84 14.88 6.99
N GLU A 125 14.53 16.17 7.02
CA GLU A 125 15.03 17.08 8.06
C GLU A 125 13.94 17.36 9.12
N LYS A 126 12.67 17.30 8.71
CA LYS A 126 11.49 17.42 9.58
C LYS A 126 10.40 16.48 9.08
N LEU A 127 9.51 16.06 9.99
CA LEU A 127 8.32 15.27 9.64
C LEU A 127 7.09 15.66 10.45
N ARG A 128 5.93 15.29 9.93
CA ARG A 128 4.60 15.44 10.55
C ARG A 128 3.94 14.08 10.58
N LEU A 129 3.52 13.65 11.77
CA LEU A 129 2.68 12.46 11.93
C LEU A 129 1.23 12.76 11.53
N VAL A 130 0.60 11.80 10.87
CA VAL A 130 -0.80 11.79 10.45
C VAL A 130 -1.40 10.40 10.65
N SER A 131 -2.68 10.20 10.38
CA SER A 131 -3.40 8.96 10.71
C SER A 131 -3.34 7.93 9.58
N THR A 132 -3.22 8.37 8.33
CA THR A 132 -3.24 7.47 7.15
C THR A 132 -2.31 7.93 6.04
N GLY A 133 -1.93 7.01 5.15
CA GLY A 133 -1.19 7.36 3.93
C GLY A 133 -1.93 8.38 3.06
N THR A 134 -3.27 8.30 2.96
CA THR A 134 -4.11 9.29 2.27
C THR A 134 -3.96 10.69 2.88
N GLU A 135 -3.88 10.80 4.20
CA GLU A 135 -3.64 12.09 4.88
C GLU A 135 -2.22 12.61 4.60
N ALA A 136 -1.23 11.72 4.54
CA ALA A 136 0.15 12.09 4.26
C ALA A 136 0.30 12.66 2.84
N THR A 137 -0.22 11.96 1.83
CA THR A 137 -0.15 12.35 0.42
C THR A 137 -0.95 13.61 0.13
N MET A 138 -2.19 13.74 0.64
CA MET A 138 -2.97 14.97 0.45
C MET A 138 -2.29 16.18 1.09
N THR A 139 -1.59 15.98 2.21
CA THR A 139 -0.85 17.05 2.89
C THR A 139 0.41 17.40 2.11
N ALA A 140 1.17 16.42 1.62
CA ALA A 140 2.35 16.65 0.80
C ALA A 140 2.01 17.41 -0.49
N ILE A 141 0.91 17.06 -1.16
CA ILE A 141 0.42 17.76 -2.36
C ILE A 141 -0.01 19.19 -2.02
N ARG A 142 -0.77 19.38 -0.92
CA ARG A 142 -1.17 20.73 -0.47
C ARG A 142 0.06 21.58 -0.12
N LEU A 143 1.07 20.97 0.49
CA LEU A 143 2.31 21.62 0.84
C LEU A 143 3.09 22.06 -0.40
N ALA A 144 3.24 21.17 -1.38
CA ALA A 144 3.88 21.50 -2.65
C ALA A 144 3.18 22.63 -3.39
N ARG A 145 1.85 22.59 -3.50
CA ARG A 145 1.05 23.67 -4.09
C ARG A 145 1.21 24.98 -3.32
N GLY A 146 1.15 24.92 -1.99
CA GLY A 146 1.30 26.10 -1.14
C GLY A 146 2.67 26.76 -1.25
N PHE A 147 3.73 25.94 -1.29
CA PHE A 147 5.12 26.41 -1.38
C PHE A 147 5.45 26.99 -2.76
N THR A 148 5.02 26.31 -3.83
CA THR A 148 5.31 26.74 -5.21
C THR A 148 4.35 27.80 -5.75
N GLY A 149 3.15 27.91 -5.17
CA GLY A 149 2.06 28.74 -5.69
C GLY A 149 1.40 28.18 -6.96
N ARG A 150 1.66 26.92 -7.30
CA ARG A 150 1.28 26.30 -8.58
C ARG A 150 0.13 25.29 -8.40
N PRO A 151 -0.78 25.16 -9.38
CA PRO A 151 -1.98 24.34 -9.19
C PRO A 151 -1.81 22.86 -9.59
N LEU A 152 -0.99 22.56 -10.60
CA LEU A 152 -0.98 21.24 -11.23
C LEU A 152 -0.10 20.25 -10.48
N LEU A 153 -0.52 18.99 -10.50
CA LEU A 153 0.20 17.83 -9.99
C LEU A 153 0.39 16.83 -11.12
N ILE A 154 1.57 16.24 -11.28
CA ILE A 154 1.74 15.05 -12.11
C ILE A 154 1.65 13.80 -11.21
N LYS A 155 0.85 12.82 -11.62
CA LYS A 155 0.87 11.44 -11.09
C LYS A 155 0.95 10.43 -12.24
N PHE A 156 1.18 9.18 -11.90
CA PHE A 156 1.27 8.11 -12.89
C PHE A 156 0.05 7.19 -12.88
N ALA A 157 -0.34 6.69 -14.06
CA ALA A 157 -1.38 5.69 -14.22
C ALA A 157 -0.99 4.38 -13.49
N GLY A 158 -1.96 3.73 -12.86
CA GLY A 158 -1.74 2.52 -12.03
C GLY A 158 -1.24 2.81 -10.60
N HIS A 159 -0.70 4.00 -10.33
CA HIS A 159 -0.32 4.38 -8.97
C HIS A 159 -1.52 4.76 -8.10
N TYR A 160 -1.44 4.42 -6.81
CA TYR A 160 -2.43 4.78 -5.80
C TYR A 160 -1.78 5.52 -4.62
N HIS A 161 -2.22 6.76 -4.41
CA HIS A 161 -1.72 7.66 -3.36
C HIS A 161 -2.81 8.00 -2.34
N GLY A 162 -3.80 7.12 -2.16
CA GLY A 162 -5.01 7.43 -1.38
C GLY A 162 -6.13 8.04 -2.23
N HIS A 163 -7.26 8.30 -1.59
CA HIS A 163 -8.53 8.63 -2.25
C HIS A 163 -8.94 10.11 -2.08
N SER A 164 -7.98 11.03 -1.99
CA SER A 164 -8.32 12.46 -2.04
C SER A 164 -8.82 12.83 -3.44
N ASP A 165 -9.81 13.70 -3.56
CA ASP A 165 -10.51 13.97 -4.84
C ASP A 165 -9.58 14.25 -6.02
N GLY A 166 -8.52 15.05 -5.82
CA GLY A 166 -7.56 15.37 -6.88
C GLY A 166 -6.72 14.18 -7.35
N LEU A 167 -6.61 13.11 -6.56
CA LEU A 167 -5.91 11.88 -6.93
C LEU A 167 -6.83 10.86 -7.62
N LEU A 168 -8.15 11.03 -7.53
CA LEU A 168 -9.17 10.23 -8.21
C LEU A 168 -9.44 10.81 -9.62
N ALA A 169 -8.38 11.01 -10.39
CA ALA A 169 -8.40 11.48 -11.77
C ALA A 169 -7.93 10.37 -12.72
N GLU A 170 -8.51 10.31 -13.91
CA GLU A 170 -8.12 9.41 -15.00
C GLU A 170 -7.52 10.21 -16.16
N ALA A 171 -6.67 9.56 -16.95
CA ALA A 171 -6.06 10.17 -18.12
C ALA A 171 -7.14 10.64 -19.13
N GLY A 172 -7.00 11.86 -19.62
CA GLY A 172 -7.83 12.39 -20.71
C GLY A 172 -7.53 11.70 -22.06
N SER A 173 -8.29 12.04 -23.11
CA SER A 173 -8.18 11.41 -24.43
C SER A 173 -6.88 11.71 -25.21
N GLY A 174 -5.92 12.43 -24.61
CA GLY A 174 -4.57 12.66 -25.13
C GLY A 174 -3.61 13.23 -24.08
N LEU A 175 -2.29 13.11 -24.32
CA LEU A 175 -1.22 13.52 -23.38
C LEU A 175 -1.26 15.00 -22.96
N ALA A 176 -1.92 15.85 -23.76
CA ALA A 176 -2.09 17.28 -23.50
C ALA A 176 -3.54 17.69 -23.12
N THR A 177 -4.44 16.72 -22.91
CA THR A 177 -5.83 16.99 -22.52
C THR A 177 -6.00 16.96 -21.00
N LEU A 178 -6.90 17.81 -20.48
CA LEU A 178 -7.25 17.83 -19.06
C LEU A 178 -7.78 16.44 -18.63
N SER A 179 -7.34 15.99 -17.46
CA SER A 179 -7.80 14.73 -16.86
C SER A 179 -9.29 14.78 -16.54
N LEU A 180 -9.95 13.63 -16.68
CA LEU A 180 -11.36 13.46 -16.38
C LEU A 180 -11.54 12.93 -14.93
N PRO A 181 -12.68 13.21 -14.28
CA PRO A 181 -13.01 12.59 -13.00
C PRO A 181 -13.00 11.07 -13.09
N GLY A 182 -12.18 10.40 -12.27
CA GLY A 182 -12.10 8.94 -12.19
C GLY A 182 -13.10 8.31 -11.22
N SER A 183 -13.90 9.13 -10.52
CA SER A 183 -14.92 8.67 -9.59
C SER A 183 -16.09 9.66 -9.53
N ALA A 184 -17.30 9.13 -9.37
CA ALA A 184 -18.47 9.97 -9.10
C ALA A 184 -18.26 10.79 -7.81
N GLY A 185 -18.69 12.05 -7.82
CA GLY A 185 -18.50 13.00 -6.72
C GLY A 185 -17.25 13.88 -6.84
N VAL A 186 -16.31 13.54 -7.72
CA VAL A 186 -15.17 14.40 -8.05
C VAL A 186 -15.58 15.35 -9.18
N THR A 187 -15.33 16.65 -9.00
CA THR A 187 -15.66 17.66 -10.02
C THR A 187 -14.62 17.67 -11.14
N GLU A 188 -15.02 18.06 -12.35
CA GLU A 188 -14.08 18.30 -13.46
C GLU A 188 -12.98 19.30 -13.07
N ALA A 189 -13.33 20.37 -12.35
CA ALA A 189 -12.37 21.38 -11.89
C ALA A 189 -11.31 20.80 -10.95
N THR A 190 -11.69 19.86 -10.07
CA THR A 190 -10.73 19.16 -9.19
C THR A 190 -9.85 18.19 -9.98
N ALA A 191 -10.43 17.40 -10.88
CA ALA A 191 -9.71 16.43 -11.70
C ALA A 191 -8.70 17.10 -12.65
N ALA A 192 -9.06 18.26 -13.21
CA ALA A 192 -8.23 19.05 -14.12
C ALA A 192 -6.91 19.54 -13.49
N GLN A 193 -6.78 19.52 -12.16
CA GLN A 193 -5.55 19.92 -11.45
C GLN A 193 -4.51 18.80 -11.34
N THR A 194 -4.78 17.63 -11.94
CA THR A 194 -3.91 16.46 -11.88
C THR A 194 -3.68 15.93 -13.29
N LEU A 195 -2.43 15.91 -13.75
CA LEU A 195 -2.01 15.29 -14.99
C LEU A 195 -1.69 13.82 -14.71
N VAL A 196 -2.34 12.90 -15.41
CA VAL A 196 -2.10 11.44 -15.27
C VAL A 196 -1.28 10.97 -16.46
N LEU A 197 -0.04 10.58 -16.21
CA LEU A 197 0.91 10.14 -17.24
C LEU A 197 1.17 8.63 -17.17
N PRO A 198 1.63 7.98 -18.26
CA PRO A 198 2.12 6.61 -18.19
C PRO A 198 3.33 6.51 -17.26
N TYR A 199 3.32 5.56 -16.32
CA TYR A 199 4.51 5.26 -15.51
C TYR A 199 5.66 4.78 -16.40
N ASN A 200 6.91 5.04 -16.02
CA ASN A 200 8.12 4.69 -16.78
C ASN A 200 8.27 5.35 -18.17
N ASP A 201 7.47 6.37 -18.49
CA ASP A 201 7.55 7.15 -19.74
C ASP A 201 8.09 8.57 -19.48
N LEU A 202 9.41 8.73 -19.49
CA LEU A 202 10.05 10.04 -19.28
C LEU A 202 9.78 11.05 -20.39
N ASP A 203 9.45 10.59 -21.60
CA ASP A 203 9.16 11.50 -22.71
C ASP A 203 7.78 12.14 -22.53
N ALA A 204 6.80 11.39 -22.01
CA ALA A 204 5.52 11.95 -21.58
C ALA A 204 5.69 12.97 -20.44
N VAL A 205 6.58 12.70 -19.47
CA VAL A 205 6.86 13.65 -18.38
C VAL A 205 7.52 14.92 -18.93
N ARG A 206 8.52 14.81 -19.80
CA ARG A 206 9.14 15.97 -20.47
C ARG A 206 8.12 16.80 -21.23
N ALA A 207 7.28 16.15 -22.05
CA ALA A 207 6.23 16.85 -22.79
C ALA A 207 5.23 17.58 -21.87
N ALA A 208 4.88 16.99 -20.72
CA ALA A 208 4.01 17.62 -19.74
C ALA A 208 4.64 18.88 -19.11
N PHE A 209 5.93 18.84 -18.78
CA PHE A 209 6.68 19.99 -18.28
C PHE A 209 6.91 21.07 -19.35
N GLU A 210 7.21 20.69 -20.59
CA GLU A 210 7.29 21.64 -21.70
C GLU A 210 5.97 22.41 -21.91
N ALA A 211 4.84 21.71 -21.78
CA ALA A 211 3.52 22.31 -21.97
C ALA A 211 3.01 23.11 -20.75
N ASN A 212 3.30 22.67 -19.52
CA ASN A 212 2.66 23.17 -18.30
C ASN A 212 3.63 23.53 -17.17
N GLY A 213 4.94 23.54 -17.43
CA GLY A 213 6.00 23.66 -16.41
C GLY A 213 5.81 24.75 -15.36
N PRO A 214 5.47 26.00 -15.75
CA PRO A 214 5.21 27.09 -14.79
C PRO A 214 4.05 26.83 -13.82
N ASP A 215 3.12 25.93 -14.17
CA ASP A 215 1.92 25.61 -13.40
C ASP A 215 2.02 24.27 -12.66
N ILE A 216 3.11 23.49 -12.84
CA ILE A 216 3.32 22.22 -12.13
C ILE A 216 3.98 22.47 -10.77
N ALA A 217 3.27 22.14 -9.70
CA ALA A 217 3.75 22.20 -8.32
C ALA A 217 4.65 21.02 -7.95
N ALA A 218 4.25 19.81 -8.37
CA ALA A 218 4.98 18.61 -8.03
C ALA A 218 4.70 17.44 -8.99
N VAL A 219 5.64 16.49 -8.97
CA VAL A 219 5.44 15.11 -9.42
C VAL A 219 5.30 14.23 -8.18
N ILE A 220 4.25 13.41 -8.11
CA ILE A 220 4.12 12.35 -7.10
C ILE A 220 4.26 10.97 -7.75
N THR A 221 5.10 10.13 -7.17
CA THR A 221 5.35 8.76 -7.64
C THR A 221 5.44 7.80 -6.47
N GLU A 222 4.99 6.55 -6.63
CA GLU A 222 5.39 5.50 -5.69
C GLU A 222 6.87 5.22 -5.95
N ALA A 223 7.67 5.07 -4.89
CA ALA A 223 9.11 4.83 -5.06
C ALA A 223 9.39 3.59 -5.94
N ALA A 224 8.57 2.56 -5.75
CA ALA A 224 8.29 1.53 -6.74
C ALA A 224 6.79 1.21 -6.68
N ALA A 225 6.15 1.05 -7.85
CA ALA A 225 4.72 0.82 -7.90
C ALA A 225 4.38 -0.57 -7.33
N ALA A 226 3.36 -0.62 -6.48
CA ALA A 226 2.88 -1.87 -5.86
C ALA A 226 1.36 -2.02 -5.84
N ASN A 227 0.61 -1.01 -6.31
CA ASN A 227 -0.85 -1.01 -6.40
C ASN A 227 -1.40 -1.40 -7.79
N MET A 228 -0.51 -1.77 -8.72
CA MET A 228 -0.84 -2.30 -10.05
C MET A 228 -0.13 -3.63 -10.29
N GLY A 229 0.00 -4.43 -9.24
CA GLY A 229 1.09 -5.36 -9.09
C GLY A 229 2.38 -4.59 -8.83
N VAL A 230 3.47 -5.33 -8.63
CA VAL A 230 4.80 -4.75 -8.50
C VAL A 230 5.31 -4.40 -9.90
N VAL A 231 5.59 -3.14 -10.14
CA VAL A 231 6.29 -2.65 -11.34
C VAL A 231 7.41 -1.72 -10.84
N PRO A 232 8.68 -2.14 -10.88
CA PRO A 232 9.77 -1.28 -10.45
C PRO A 232 9.94 -0.10 -11.42
N PRO A 233 10.50 1.03 -10.95
CA PRO A 233 10.94 2.08 -11.84
C PRO A 233 12.04 1.53 -12.75
N ASP A 234 12.10 2.02 -13.98
CA ASP A 234 13.27 1.77 -14.80
C ASP A 234 14.53 2.39 -14.17
N ALA A 235 15.68 1.82 -14.52
CA ALA A 235 16.96 2.33 -14.05
C ALA A 235 17.09 3.84 -14.35
N GLY A 236 17.24 4.64 -13.29
CA GLY A 236 17.38 6.09 -13.37
C GLY A 236 16.07 6.87 -13.54
N PHE A 237 14.90 6.22 -13.58
CA PHE A 237 13.61 6.89 -13.76
C PHE A 237 13.34 7.91 -12.64
N ASN A 238 13.42 7.51 -11.37
CA ASN A 238 13.16 8.40 -10.24
C ASN A 238 14.18 9.56 -10.15
N ALA A 239 15.45 9.30 -10.51
CA ALA A 239 16.46 10.34 -10.58
C ALA A 239 16.14 11.36 -11.68
N ALA A 240 15.74 10.90 -12.87
CA ALA A 240 15.31 11.78 -13.95
C ALA A 240 14.03 12.56 -13.60
N LEU A 241 13.11 12.00 -12.82
CA LEU A 241 11.96 12.74 -12.29
C LEU A 241 12.39 13.87 -11.34
N ALA A 242 13.36 13.62 -10.46
CA ALA A 242 13.90 14.62 -9.56
C ALA A 242 14.54 15.77 -10.35
N ASP A 243 15.45 15.43 -11.26
CA ASP A 243 16.16 16.41 -12.10
C ASP A 243 15.18 17.28 -12.89
N LEU A 244 14.20 16.65 -13.54
CA LEU A 244 13.21 17.36 -14.37
C LEU A 244 12.27 18.22 -13.53
N ALA A 245 11.82 17.73 -12.36
CA ALA A 245 11.00 18.53 -11.46
C ALA A 245 11.78 19.78 -11.02
N HIS A 246 13.04 19.62 -10.61
CA HIS A 246 13.90 20.71 -10.15
C HIS A 246 14.24 21.71 -11.26
N GLU A 247 14.49 21.25 -12.48
CA GLU A 247 14.73 22.10 -13.66
C GLU A 247 13.58 23.11 -13.88
N TYR A 248 12.34 22.67 -13.68
CA TYR A 248 11.14 23.50 -13.83
C TYR A 248 10.69 24.17 -12.52
N GLY A 249 11.42 24.00 -11.41
CA GLY A 249 11.06 24.54 -10.10
C GLY A 249 9.82 23.88 -9.45
N ALA A 250 9.47 22.67 -9.89
CA ALA A 250 8.50 21.80 -9.23
C ALA A 250 9.21 20.93 -8.17
N LEU A 251 8.42 20.26 -7.32
CA LEU A 251 8.93 19.36 -6.29
C LEU A 251 8.74 17.88 -6.67
N LEU A 252 9.61 17.00 -6.16
CA LEU A 252 9.39 15.55 -6.19
C LEU A 252 8.82 15.07 -4.85
N ILE A 253 7.63 14.45 -4.90
CA ILE A 253 6.99 13.76 -3.77
C ILE A 253 7.17 12.25 -3.98
N LEU A 254 7.96 11.62 -3.11
CA LEU A 254 8.17 10.17 -3.13
C LEU A 254 7.18 9.47 -2.19
N ASP A 255 6.29 8.66 -2.73
CA ASP A 255 5.37 7.85 -1.93
C ASP A 255 6.01 6.52 -1.54
N GLU A 256 6.43 6.44 -0.27
CA GLU A 256 7.00 5.28 0.40
C GLU A 256 5.98 4.65 1.37
N VAL A 257 4.67 4.90 1.22
CA VAL A 257 3.64 4.31 2.10
C VAL A 257 3.65 2.79 2.09
N LEU A 258 4.12 2.16 1.00
CA LEU A 258 4.18 0.70 0.84
C LEU A 258 5.61 0.16 0.92
N THR A 259 6.58 0.85 0.31
CA THR A 259 7.99 0.46 0.28
C THR A 259 8.79 0.88 1.51
N GLY A 260 8.36 1.96 2.18
CA GLY A 260 9.07 2.58 3.30
C GLY A 260 9.23 1.64 4.47
N PHE A 261 10.47 1.50 4.94
CA PHE A 261 10.87 0.56 6.01
C PHE A 261 10.57 -0.92 5.70
N ARG A 262 10.07 -1.24 4.50
CA ARG A 262 9.65 -2.59 4.08
C ARG A 262 10.74 -3.28 3.28
N VAL A 263 11.16 -2.65 2.19
CA VAL A 263 12.17 -3.22 1.27
C VAL A 263 13.60 -2.99 1.76
N GLY A 264 13.76 -2.13 2.77
CA GLY A 264 15.02 -1.83 3.43
C GLY A 264 14.80 -0.79 4.53
N ALA A 265 15.81 -0.55 5.36
CA ALA A 265 15.73 0.38 6.48
C ALA A 265 15.36 1.82 6.05
N SER A 266 15.81 2.24 4.87
CA SER A 266 15.52 3.55 4.28
C SER A 266 14.45 3.51 3.17
N GLY A 267 13.63 2.45 3.10
CA GLY A 267 12.66 2.28 2.03
C GLY A 267 13.30 1.93 0.68
N PHE A 268 12.53 2.09 -0.41
CA PHE A 268 13.01 1.80 -1.76
C PHE A 268 14.05 2.84 -2.22
N TRP A 269 13.94 4.10 -1.78
CA TRP A 269 14.97 5.12 -1.98
C TRP A 269 16.36 4.65 -1.51
N GLY A 270 16.43 3.85 -0.44
CA GLY A 270 17.68 3.27 0.03
C GLY A 270 18.36 2.32 -0.96
N LEU A 271 17.56 1.69 -1.83
CA LEU A 271 17.98 0.75 -2.90
C LEU A 271 18.20 1.48 -4.23
N ASP A 272 17.42 2.53 -4.49
CA ASP A 272 17.44 3.36 -5.70
C ASP A 272 18.02 4.73 -5.39
N ARG A 273 19.33 4.78 -5.16
CA ARG A 273 20.05 6.02 -4.79
C ARG A 273 20.44 6.84 -6.02
N GLY A 274 20.81 8.10 -5.78
CA GLY A 274 21.31 9.01 -6.81
C GLY A 274 20.45 10.27 -6.98
N TYR A 275 19.38 10.39 -6.19
CA TYR A 275 18.51 11.55 -6.15
C TYR A 275 17.99 11.80 -4.73
N THR A 276 17.47 13.00 -4.52
CA THR A 276 16.85 13.39 -3.25
C THR A 276 15.45 13.95 -3.53
N PRO A 277 14.39 13.29 -3.07
CA PRO A 277 13.05 13.86 -3.18
C PRO A 277 12.89 15.04 -2.22
N ASP A 278 11.96 15.93 -2.53
CA ASP A 278 11.65 17.11 -1.71
C ASP A 278 10.79 16.76 -0.50
N LEU A 279 9.82 15.88 -0.75
CA LEU A 279 8.89 15.36 0.24
C LEU A 279 8.79 13.84 0.09
N VAL A 280 8.52 13.16 1.19
CA VAL A 280 8.30 11.72 1.24
C VAL A 280 7.11 11.41 2.14
N THR A 281 6.31 10.41 1.76
CA THR A 281 5.19 9.93 2.58
C THR A 281 5.43 8.51 3.05
N PHE A 282 5.15 8.26 4.32
CA PHE A 282 5.25 6.95 4.96
C PHE A 282 3.91 6.52 5.51
N GLY A 283 3.72 5.21 5.62
CA GLY A 283 2.57 4.60 6.26
C GLY A 283 2.89 3.17 6.64
N LYS A 284 1.85 2.39 6.95
CA LYS A 284 1.95 0.95 7.19
C LYS A 284 2.99 0.58 8.26
N VAL A 285 4.22 0.26 7.88
CA VAL A 285 5.29 -0.21 8.78
C VAL A 285 5.60 0.81 9.88
N ILE A 286 5.59 2.12 9.56
CA ILE A 286 5.83 3.18 10.55
C ILE A 286 4.82 3.16 11.73
N GLY A 287 3.62 2.63 11.50
CA GLY A 287 2.59 2.49 12.54
C GLY A 287 2.58 1.13 13.24
N GLY A 288 3.43 0.18 12.85
CA GLY A 288 3.50 -1.15 13.47
C GLY A 288 2.18 -1.93 13.45
N GLY A 289 1.32 -1.68 12.45
CA GLY A 289 -0.03 -2.26 12.35
C GLY A 289 -1.16 -1.36 12.86
N MET A 290 -0.84 -0.27 13.56
CA MET A 290 -1.81 0.76 13.96
C MET A 290 -1.97 1.84 12.88
N PRO A 291 -3.13 2.53 12.81
CA PRO A 291 -3.30 3.70 11.93
C PRO A 291 -2.36 4.84 12.33
N LEU A 292 -1.22 4.92 11.63
CA LEU A 292 -0.25 6.00 11.71
C LEU A 292 0.52 6.06 10.39
N ALA A 293 0.75 7.28 9.95
CA ALA A 293 1.51 7.63 8.76
C ALA A 293 2.31 8.91 9.03
N ALA A 294 3.15 9.30 8.08
CA ALA A 294 3.88 10.55 8.17
C ALA A 294 4.12 11.15 6.79
N LEU A 295 4.30 12.46 6.74
CA LEU A 295 5.04 13.10 5.65
C LEU A 295 6.29 13.77 6.22
N GLY A 296 7.37 13.80 5.45
CA GLY A 296 8.60 14.49 5.82
C GLY A 296 9.34 15.00 4.60
N GLY A 297 10.39 15.78 4.83
CA GLY A 297 11.21 16.33 3.75
C GLY A 297 12.12 17.44 4.26
N ARG A 298 12.52 18.33 3.33
CA ARG A 298 13.37 19.49 3.63
C ARG A 298 12.68 20.42 4.63
N ALA A 299 13.45 20.97 5.57
CA ALA A 299 12.92 21.77 6.67
C ALA A 299 12.16 23.01 6.17
N GLU A 300 12.66 23.68 5.13
CA GLU A 300 12.00 24.85 4.54
C GLU A 300 10.62 24.56 3.95
N LEU A 301 10.42 23.35 3.41
CA LEU A 301 9.12 22.91 2.93
C LEU A 301 8.22 22.57 4.11
N MET A 302 8.73 21.79 5.07
CA MET A 302 7.95 21.35 6.23
C MET A 302 7.54 22.50 7.15
N ASP A 303 8.35 23.56 7.26
CA ASP A 303 8.03 24.79 8.00
C ASP A 303 6.96 25.64 7.32
N PHE A 304 6.59 25.32 6.08
CA PHE A 304 5.44 25.95 5.41
C PHE A 304 4.09 25.41 5.93
N LEU A 305 4.09 24.32 6.70
CA LEU A 305 2.90 23.83 7.41
C LEU A 305 2.59 24.67 8.65
N ALA A 306 1.30 24.82 8.95
CA ALA A 306 0.84 25.32 10.24
C ALA A 306 1.39 24.45 11.38
N PRO A 307 1.76 25.05 12.53
CA PRO A 307 1.53 26.45 12.90
C PRO A 307 2.61 27.45 12.44
N THR A 308 3.72 26.97 11.86
CA THR A 308 4.85 27.83 11.44
C THR A 308 4.54 28.61 10.16
N GLY A 309 3.96 27.92 9.17
CA GLY A 309 3.64 28.46 7.87
C GLY A 309 2.15 28.47 7.53
N PRO A 310 1.80 28.92 6.32
CA PRO A 310 0.42 29.18 5.94
C PRO A 310 -0.38 27.94 5.52
N VAL A 311 0.26 26.79 5.28
CA VAL A 311 -0.43 25.59 4.79
C VAL A 311 -1.04 24.81 5.95
N TYR A 312 -2.37 24.76 5.98
CA TYR A 312 -3.08 24.08 7.06
C TYR A 312 -3.04 22.55 6.93
N GLN A 313 -2.66 21.91 8.03
CA GLN A 313 -2.91 20.50 8.31
C GLN A 313 -3.14 20.33 9.81
N ALA A 314 -4.16 19.57 10.17
CA ALA A 314 -4.42 19.12 11.53
C ALA A 314 -5.04 17.72 11.49
N GLY A 315 -4.89 16.96 12.57
CA GLY A 315 -5.55 15.67 12.74
C GLY A 315 -5.71 15.34 14.22
N THR A 316 -6.95 15.12 14.66
CA THR A 316 -7.30 14.94 16.08
C THR A 316 -6.58 13.77 16.74
N LEU A 317 -6.29 12.71 15.96
CA LEU A 317 -5.65 11.48 16.44
C LEU A 317 -4.23 11.30 15.87
N SER A 318 -3.70 12.30 15.17
CA SER A 318 -2.32 12.30 14.71
C SER A 318 -1.38 12.26 15.91
N GLY A 319 -0.35 11.41 15.85
CA GLY A 319 0.59 11.24 16.97
C GLY A 319 0.02 10.54 18.20
N ASN A 320 -1.10 9.79 18.08
CA ASN A 320 -1.67 9.09 19.25
C ASN A 320 -0.65 8.12 19.89
N PRO A 321 -0.59 8.05 21.23
CA PRO A 321 0.49 7.36 21.95
C PRO A 321 0.53 5.85 21.68
N VAL A 322 -0.61 5.23 21.37
CA VAL A 322 -0.68 3.79 21.12
C VAL A 322 -0.05 3.43 19.78
N ALA A 323 -0.38 4.18 18.71
CA ALA A 323 0.20 3.95 17.40
C ALA A 323 1.69 4.36 17.35
N VAL A 324 2.06 5.42 18.07
CA VAL A 324 3.47 5.83 18.21
C VAL A 324 4.29 4.74 18.91
N ALA A 325 3.78 4.16 19.99
CA ALA A 325 4.46 3.05 20.68
C ALA A 325 4.61 1.81 19.79
N ALA A 326 3.57 1.45 19.03
CA ALA A 326 3.63 0.35 18.06
C ALA A 326 4.70 0.60 16.98
N GLY A 327 4.73 1.82 16.44
CA GLY A 327 5.70 2.26 15.45
C GLY A 327 7.14 2.21 15.96
N LEU A 328 7.40 2.79 17.13
CA LEU A 328 8.72 2.77 17.78
C LEU A 328 9.22 1.34 18.01
N ALA A 329 8.39 0.48 18.60
CA ALA A 329 8.75 -0.92 18.83
C ALA A 329 9.02 -1.64 17.49
N THR A 330 8.19 -1.40 16.47
CA THR A 330 8.39 -2.02 15.14
C THR A 330 9.69 -1.57 14.50
N LEU A 331 9.99 -0.27 14.49
CA LEU A 331 11.24 0.24 13.92
C LEU A 331 12.46 -0.16 14.77
N ALA A 332 12.35 -0.29 16.09
CA ALA A 332 13.46 -0.78 16.91
C ALA A 332 13.82 -2.24 16.60
N HIS A 333 12.84 -3.05 16.22
CA HIS A 333 13.01 -4.48 15.93
C HIS A 333 13.13 -4.81 14.43
N ALA A 334 12.93 -3.85 13.53
CA ALA A 334 13.18 -4.01 12.09
C ALA A 334 14.66 -3.75 11.77
N ASP A 335 15.52 -4.66 12.21
CA ASP A 335 16.97 -4.62 12.00
C ASP A 335 17.41 -5.27 10.68
N GLN A 336 18.72 -5.37 10.45
CA GLN A 336 19.26 -5.97 9.23
C GLN A 336 18.87 -7.45 9.08
N ALA A 337 18.80 -8.21 10.17
CA ALA A 337 18.44 -9.62 10.11
C ALA A 337 16.97 -9.81 9.70
N VAL A 338 16.08 -8.89 10.10
CA VAL A 338 14.70 -8.83 9.59
C VAL A 338 14.68 -8.62 8.08
N TYR A 339 15.44 -7.63 7.56
CA TYR A 339 15.49 -7.39 6.11
C TYR A 339 16.07 -8.58 5.34
N ASP A 340 17.16 -9.18 5.82
CA ASP A 340 17.76 -10.36 5.21
C ASP A 340 16.77 -11.55 5.17
N ARG A 341 15.97 -11.74 6.23
CA ARG A 341 14.93 -12.78 6.26
C ARG A 341 13.83 -12.50 5.24
N LEU A 342 13.35 -11.25 5.15
CA LEU A 342 12.33 -10.87 4.16
C LEU A 342 12.83 -11.14 2.74
N ASP A 343 14.06 -10.73 2.42
CA ASP A 343 14.66 -10.93 1.11
C ASP A 343 14.81 -12.42 0.77
N ALA A 344 15.28 -13.23 1.74
CA ALA A 344 15.41 -14.68 1.57
C ALA A 344 14.06 -15.38 1.34
N VAL A 345 13.05 -15.06 2.16
CA VAL A 345 11.71 -15.66 2.03
C VAL A 345 11.03 -15.21 0.74
N ALA A 346 11.07 -13.91 0.42
CA ALA A 346 10.51 -13.38 -0.83
C ALA A 346 11.18 -14.02 -2.05
N GLY A 347 12.51 -14.17 -2.04
CA GLY A 347 13.26 -14.86 -3.08
C GLY A 347 12.83 -16.32 -3.24
N THR A 348 12.75 -17.06 -2.13
CA THR A 348 12.36 -18.48 -2.13
C THR A 348 10.94 -18.68 -2.65
N VAL A 349 9.96 -17.95 -2.08
CA VAL A 349 8.54 -18.09 -2.46
C VAL A 349 8.34 -17.70 -3.91
N SER A 350 8.92 -16.58 -4.36
CA SER A 350 8.66 -16.11 -5.73
C SER A 350 9.32 -16.98 -6.81
N VAL A 351 10.50 -17.55 -6.55
CA VAL A 351 11.10 -18.56 -7.45
C VAL A 351 10.23 -19.81 -7.50
N ALA A 352 9.81 -20.33 -6.35
CA ALA A 352 9.02 -21.56 -6.33
C ALA A 352 7.64 -21.42 -6.99
N VAL A 353 6.95 -20.28 -6.81
CA VAL A 353 5.70 -20.00 -7.52
C VAL A 353 5.95 -19.97 -9.03
N SER A 354 7.04 -19.32 -9.47
CA SER A 354 7.40 -19.24 -10.89
C SER A 354 7.70 -20.63 -11.48
N ASP A 355 8.48 -21.45 -10.77
CA ASP A 355 8.81 -22.80 -11.18
C ASP A 355 7.56 -23.70 -11.27
N ALA A 356 6.64 -23.59 -10.31
CA ALA A 356 5.39 -24.35 -10.32
C ALA A 356 4.48 -23.95 -11.49
N LEU A 357 4.32 -22.65 -11.76
CA LEU A 357 3.57 -22.16 -12.93
C LEU A 357 4.23 -22.60 -14.24
N ALA A 358 5.56 -22.55 -14.34
CA ALA A 358 6.29 -23.00 -15.52
C ALA A 358 6.13 -24.51 -15.76
N ALA A 359 6.10 -25.32 -14.70
CA ALA A 359 5.91 -26.77 -14.79
C ALA A 359 4.54 -27.16 -15.38
N GLU A 360 3.51 -26.35 -15.17
CA GLU A 360 2.16 -26.51 -15.75
C GLU A 360 1.99 -25.73 -17.07
N GLY A 361 3.06 -25.12 -17.60
CA GLY A 361 3.04 -24.39 -18.87
C GLY A 361 2.33 -23.04 -18.84
N VAL A 362 2.10 -22.48 -17.65
CA VAL A 362 1.43 -21.18 -17.49
C VAL A 362 2.41 -20.05 -17.80
N ALA A 363 2.16 -19.30 -18.87
CA ALA A 363 2.96 -18.14 -19.23
C ALA A 363 2.83 -17.03 -18.18
N HIS A 364 3.97 -16.55 -17.66
CA HIS A 364 4.00 -15.51 -16.64
C HIS A 364 5.35 -14.78 -16.59
N ARG A 365 5.39 -13.66 -15.88
CA ARG A 365 6.61 -12.98 -15.43
C ARG A 365 6.53 -12.65 -13.94
N VAL A 366 7.66 -12.76 -13.26
CA VAL A 366 7.83 -12.30 -11.88
C VAL A 366 8.32 -10.85 -11.91
N GLN A 367 7.71 -9.98 -11.12
CA GLN A 367 8.18 -8.61 -10.92
C GLN A 367 8.55 -8.38 -9.46
N ARG A 368 9.60 -7.59 -9.22
CA ARG A 368 10.14 -7.34 -7.87
C ARG A 368 10.53 -5.87 -7.66
N ALA A 369 10.38 -5.43 -6.42
CA ALA A 369 10.90 -4.17 -5.89
C ALA A 369 11.44 -4.45 -4.48
N GLY A 370 12.74 -4.70 -4.36
CA GLY A 370 13.32 -5.30 -3.14
C GLY A 370 12.65 -6.66 -2.82
N ASN A 371 12.16 -6.81 -1.58
CA ASN A 371 11.41 -8.01 -1.15
C ASN A 371 9.90 -7.98 -1.48
N LEU A 372 9.37 -6.94 -2.12
CA LEU A 372 8.02 -6.98 -2.68
C LEU A 372 8.07 -7.70 -4.02
N PHE A 373 7.09 -8.57 -4.26
CA PHE A 373 6.97 -9.26 -5.54
C PHE A 373 5.51 -9.48 -5.94
N SER A 374 5.30 -9.71 -7.23
CA SER A 374 4.01 -10.14 -7.78
C SER A 374 4.24 -10.87 -9.10
N PHE A 375 3.16 -11.35 -9.70
CA PHE A 375 3.19 -12.08 -10.96
C PHE A 375 2.23 -11.43 -11.94
N VAL A 376 2.64 -11.36 -13.20
CA VAL A 376 1.76 -11.03 -14.32
C VAL A 376 1.61 -12.25 -15.20
N PHE A 377 0.37 -12.59 -15.56
CA PHE A 377 0.05 -13.75 -16.37
C PHE A 377 -0.02 -13.40 -17.86
N GLY A 378 0.53 -14.22 -18.73
CA GLY A 378 0.54 -14.03 -20.17
C GLY A 378 1.93 -14.15 -20.79
N ASP A 379 1.97 -14.23 -22.11
CA ASP A 379 3.19 -14.35 -22.89
C ASP A 379 3.81 -12.98 -23.18
N PHE A 380 4.57 -12.48 -22.22
CA PHE A 380 5.29 -11.21 -22.35
C PHE A 380 6.75 -11.45 -22.73
N ALA A 381 7.25 -10.83 -23.80
CA ALA A 381 8.67 -10.93 -24.17
C ALA A 381 9.61 -10.44 -23.04
N ALA A 382 9.23 -9.37 -22.35
CA ALA A 382 9.85 -8.84 -21.14
C ALA A 382 8.78 -8.47 -20.12
N ALA A 383 9.13 -8.32 -18.83
CA ALA A 383 8.16 -7.89 -17.82
C ALA A 383 7.52 -6.53 -18.20
N PRO A 384 6.19 -6.36 -18.05
CA PRO A 384 5.50 -5.09 -18.25
C PRO A 384 6.12 -3.97 -17.43
N ARG A 385 6.35 -2.81 -18.06
CA ARG A 385 6.94 -1.62 -17.45
C ARG A 385 5.91 -0.53 -17.19
N THR A 386 4.74 -0.61 -17.82
CA THR A 386 3.68 0.40 -17.71
C THR A 386 2.35 -0.20 -17.26
N TYR A 387 1.45 0.62 -16.72
CA TYR A 387 0.12 0.15 -16.34
C TYR A 387 -0.68 -0.42 -17.52
N ALA A 388 -0.55 0.20 -18.70
CA ALA A 388 -1.23 -0.26 -19.91
C ALA A 388 -0.79 -1.67 -20.30
N GLU A 389 0.50 -1.99 -20.20
CA GLU A 389 1.03 -3.33 -20.44
C GLU A 389 0.58 -4.32 -19.35
N VAL A 390 0.56 -3.90 -18.08
CA VAL A 390 0.03 -4.74 -16.99
C VAL A 390 -1.44 -5.09 -17.21
N GLN A 391 -2.24 -4.17 -17.77
CA GLN A 391 -3.65 -4.40 -18.04
C GLN A 391 -3.92 -5.43 -19.14
N THR A 392 -2.93 -5.75 -19.99
CA THR A 392 -3.07 -6.80 -21.01
C THR A 392 -2.85 -8.21 -20.48
N GLN A 393 -2.56 -8.37 -19.18
CA GLN A 393 -2.32 -9.68 -18.58
C GLN A 393 -3.55 -10.58 -18.62
N GLU A 394 -3.32 -11.89 -18.62
CA GLU A 394 -4.33 -12.95 -18.53
C GLU A 394 -4.88 -13.08 -17.10
N ALA A 395 -5.46 -11.99 -16.57
CA ALA A 395 -5.92 -11.86 -15.19
C ALA A 395 -6.92 -12.96 -14.76
N PHE A 396 -7.61 -13.60 -15.72
CA PHE A 396 -8.54 -14.70 -15.46
C PHE A 396 -7.88 -15.91 -14.77
N ARG A 397 -6.56 -16.09 -14.93
CA ARG A 397 -5.79 -17.18 -14.29
C ARG A 397 -5.61 -17.01 -12.79
N TYR A 398 -5.59 -15.76 -12.31
CA TYR A 398 -5.32 -15.50 -10.90
C TYR A 398 -6.43 -16.01 -9.99
N ARG A 399 -7.69 -15.93 -10.43
CA ARG A 399 -8.85 -16.36 -9.64
C ARG A 399 -8.76 -17.84 -9.22
N PRO A 400 -8.63 -18.82 -10.13
CA PRO A 400 -8.52 -20.22 -9.74
C PRO A 400 -7.23 -20.51 -8.96
N PHE A 401 -6.09 -19.88 -9.32
CA PHE A 401 -4.84 -19.96 -8.55
C PHE A 401 -5.04 -19.51 -7.09
N PHE A 402 -5.67 -18.36 -6.89
CA PHE A 402 -5.97 -17.77 -5.59
C PHE A 402 -6.82 -18.72 -4.72
N HIS A 403 -7.93 -19.26 -5.28
CA HIS A 403 -8.80 -20.16 -4.52
C HIS A 403 -8.11 -21.48 -4.19
N ALA A 404 -7.30 -22.03 -5.11
CA ALA A 404 -6.53 -23.24 -4.83
C ALA A 404 -5.50 -23.03 -3.70
N MET A 405 -4.81 -21.89 -3.66
CA MET A 405 -3.92 -21.52 -2.54
C MET A 405 -4.70 -21.33 -1.24
N LEU A 406 -5.83 -20.63 -1.29
CA LEU A 406 -6.70 -20.42 -0.12
C LEU A 406 -7.23 -21.74 0.43
N ASP A 407 -7.64 -22.66 -0.46
CA ASP A 407 -8.11 -24.01 -0.14
C ASP A 407 -6.99 -24.95 0.32
N ALA A 408 -5.73 -24.61 0.07
CA ALA A 408 -4.57 -25.25 0.69
C ALA A 408 -4.12 -24.59 2.01
N GLY A 409 -4.79 -23.52 2.46
CA GLY A 409 -4.46 -22.83 3.70
C GLY A 409 -3.35 -21.78 3.54
N VAL A 410 -3.27 -21.11 2.39
CA VAL A 410 -2.38 -19.97 2.12
C VAL A 410 -3.21 -18.78 1.66
N SER A 411 -3.17 -17.68 2.41
CA SER A 411 -3.90 -16.46 2.13
C SER A 411 -3.06 -15.51 1.27
N LEU A 412 -3.41 -15.40 0.00
CA LEU A 412 -2.82 -14.45 -0.94
C LEU A 412 -3.58 -13.11 -0.96
N PRO A 413 -3.01 -12.03 -1.53
CA PRO A 413 -3.77 -10.82 -1.83
C PRO A 413 -4.96 -11.14 -2.78
N PRO A 414 -6.20 -10.76 -2.46
CA PRO A 414 -7.38 -11.09 -3.28
C PRO A 414 -7.52 -10.21 -4.54
N SER A 415 -6.42 -9.94 -5.23
CA SER A 415 -6.34 -9.22 -6.51
C SER A 415 -5.00 -9.53 -7.19
N VAL A 416 -5.01 -9.68 -8.52
CA VAL A 416 -3.77 -9.86 -9.31
C VAL A 416 -2.93 -8.58 -9.37
N PHE A 417 -3.53 -7.43 -9.05
CA PHE A 417 -2.89 -6.11 -9.07
C PHE A 417 -2.29 -5.72 -7.72
N GLU A 418 -2.01 -6.68 -6.84
CA GLU A 418 -1.49 -6.41 -5.49
C GLU A 418 -0.14 -7.09 -5.28
N ALA A 419 0.77 -6.37 -4.63
CA ALA A 419 2.03 -6.95 -4.18
C ALA A 419 1.79 -8.02 -3.09
N TRP A 420 2.64 -9.04 -3.09
CA TRP A 420 2.70 -10.04 -2.04
C TRP A 420 3.66 -9.59 -0.95
N PHE A 421 3.29 -9.85 0.31
CA PHE A 421 4.06 -9.45 1.48
C PHE A 421 4.45 -10.67 2.30
N VAL A 422 5.75 -10.88 2.44
CA VAL A 422 6.30 -11.81 3.43
C VAL A 422 6.59 -11.07 4.73
N THR A 423 6.79 -11.82 5.81
CA THR A 423 7.12 -11.29 7.14
C THR A 423 8.35 -11.99 7.68
N ALA A 424 9.09 -11.36 8.60
CA ALA A 424 10.23 -12.00 9.25
C ALA A 424 9.85 -13.23 10.09
N ALA A 425 8.56 -13.40 10.41
CA ALA A 425 8.04 -14.55 11.13
C ALA A 425 7.76 -15.76 10.24
N HIS A 426 7.86 -15.65 8.91
CA HIS A 426 7.77 -16.81 8.02
C HIS A 426 8.97 -17.71 8.29
N ASP A 427 8.76 -18.80 9.02
CA ASP A 427 9.74 -19.85 9.29
C ASP A 427 9.71 -20.92 8.19
N ASP A 428 10.54 -21.95 8.31
CA ASP A 428 10.62 -23.01 7.30
C ASP A 428 9.33 -23.83 7.23
N THR A 429 8.56 -23.89 8.33
CA THR A 429 7.23 -24.52 8.36
C THR A 429 6.23 -23.75 7.51
N ALA A 430 6.14 -22.42 7.70
CA ALA A 430 5.26 -21.55 6.92
C ALA A 430 5.64 -21.56 5.44
N VAL A 431 6.95 -21.49 5.13
CA VAL A 431 7.45 -21.58 3.76
C VAL A 431 7.15 -22.95 3.14
N GLY A 432 7.32 -24.03 3.88
CA GLY A 432 6.94 -25.39 3.46
C GLY A 432 5.47 -25.50 3.08
N ARG A 433 4.56 -24.97 3.91
CA ARG A 433 3.12 -24.93 3.61
C ARG A 433 2.79 -24.14 2.35
N ILE A 434 3.50 -23.04 2.10
CA ILE A 434 3.35 -22.28 0.85
C ILE A 434 3.76 -23.17 -0.34
N LEU A 435 4.94 -23.80 -0.27
CA LEU A 435 5.50 -24.64 -1.32
C LEU A 435 4.59 -25.83 -1.66
N ASP A 436 4.06 -26.51 -0.64
CA ASP A 436 3.18 -27.67 -0.79
C ASP A 436 1.85 -27.34 -1.49
N ALA A 437 1.38 -26.08 -1.39
CA ALA A 437 0.17 -25.61 -2.04
C ALA A 437 0.35 -25.34 -3.54
N LEU A 438 1.58 -25.05 -3.99
CA LEU A 438 1.87 -24.55 -5.33
C LEU A 438 1.49 -25.50 -6.47
N PRO A 439 1.73 -26.83 -6.41
CA PRO A 439 1.40 -27.71 -7.54
C PRO A 439 -0.10 -27.72 -7.86
N GLY A 440 -0.95 -27.70 -6.83
CA GLY A 440 -2.40 -27.63 -7.00
C GLY A 440 -2.86 -26.28 -7.55
N ALA A 441 -2.26 -25.19 -7.06
CA ALA A 441 -2.59 -23.85 -7.51
C ALA A 441 -2.12 -23.56 -8.94
N ALA A 442 -0.90 -23.98 -9.30
CA ALA A 442 -0.36 -23.82 -10.64
C ALA A 442 -1.18 -24.56 -11.70
N ARG A 443 -1.71 -25.75 -11.38
CA ARG A 443 -2.60 -26.50 -12.27
C ARG A 443 -3.98 -25.84 -12.43
N ALA A 444 -4.40 -25.07 -11.43
CA ALA A 444 -5.67 -24.36 -11.46
C ALA A 444 -5.57 -23.08 -12.31
N ALA A 445 -4.39 -22.47 -12.38
CA ALA A 445 -4.07 -21.30 -13.22
C ALA A 445 -4.02 -21.65 -14.72
#